data_AF-A0A7C4QQN0-F1
#
_entry.id   AF-A0A7C4QQN0-F1
#
_cell.length_a   1.000
_cell.length_b   1.000
_cell.length_c   1.000
_cell.angle_alpha   90.00
_cell.angle_beta   90.00
_cell.angle_gamma   90.00
#
_symmetry.space_group_name_H-M   'P 1'
#
loop_
_entity.id
_entity.type
_entity.pdbx_description
1 polymer ?
#
loop_
_entity_poly.entity_id
_entity_poly.type
_entity_poly.pdbx_seq_one_letter_code
_entity_poly.pdbx_strand_id
1 'polypeptide(L)'
;MRRSNSGVRGSAIKLGAPALALLVCMWMVGCDAPSPLPPTTQEETQKAHESLDDHPPPEEPEELPRPLLGDPIGSVRKTLRALAEGDLPQAYDFLPPSYQREIDELVHTVAGKFDAETWTAAFTVLRKTAEVLKTKKDWVLPLVHNWGRSAAEVSSEPDAMLAENWDGLVQVLELIARSELSEHQKMREFSARGFLKSSGRELFEVIRAADEAGTQRLRELPETTVELVSHKGNSAILRLQRPHDPAPIETPFVYREGRWIQQSLADNWPKVMGQLHEQLAPWTPERLAQIQPPLAGQLRTIEQTLDKMLAAERAEDFQALVLPFLQQVQALRDLLSPKAGPPAGVTLLIPYELGDEQQSQLLRRLEQLTDNPEKAEFTMYPGNGRTEIILKPVADVARFAERLTFASSRTVNVSARTIQLELPRE
;
A
#
# COMPACT_ATOMS: atom_id res chain seq x y z
N MET A 1 1.94 -38.32 -30.09
CA MET A 1 1.80 -36.86 -30.14
C MET A 1 0.75 -36.41 -29.12
N ARG A 2 1.19 -36.03 -27.92
CA ARG A 2 0.41 -35.30 -26.91
C ARG A 2 1.34 -34.20 -26.40
N ARG A 3 1.01 -32.94 -26.66
CA ARG A 3 1.74 -31.78 -26.11
C ARG A 3 1.04 -31.37 -24.82
N SER A 4 1.79 -31.49 -23.73
CA SER A 4 1.53 -30.84 -22.45
C SER A 4 1.84 -29.35 -22.59
N ASN A 5 0.94 -28.49 -22.12
CA ASN A 5 1.14 -27.05 -22.08
C ASN A 5 1.12 -26.63 -20.60
N SER A 6 2.31 -26.47 -20.02
CA SER A 6 2.53 -25.97 -18.66
C SER A 6 2.51 -24.43 -18.69
N GLY A 7 1.41 -23.84 -18.21
CA GLY A 7 1.32 -22.40 -17.98
C GLY A 7 1.92 -22.04 -16.63
N VAL A 8 3.12 -21.46 -16.65
CA VAL A 8 3.75 -20.79 -15.51
C VAL A 8 3.33 -19.31 -15.54
N ARG A 9 2.68 -18.83 -14.48
CA ARG A 9 2.53 -17.39 -14.19
C ARG A 9 2.70 -17.17 -12.70
N GLY A 10 3.95 -16.91 -12.28
CA GLY A 10 4.27 -16.37 -10.96
C GLY A 10 4.17 -14.85 -10.98
N SER A 11 3.16 -14.29 -10.31
CA SER A 11 3.07 -12.87 -10.01
C SER A 11 3.96 -12.56 -8.80
N ALA A 12 5.14 -11.99 -9.05
CA ALA A 12 6.05 -11.59 -8.00
C ALA A 12 5.62 -10.25 -7.40
N ILE A 13 5.27 -10.28 -6.11
CA ILE A 13 5.04 -9.11 -5.27
C ILE A 13 6.36 -8.34 -5.13
N LYS A 14 6.41 -7.12 -5.68
CA LYS A 14 7.52 -6.17 -5.46
C LYS A 14 7.23 -5.36 -4.20
N LEU A 15 7.68 -5.82 -3.02
CA LEU A 15 7.75 -4.98 -1.82
C LEU A 15 9.23 -4.78 -1.43
N GLY A 16 9.71 -3.53 -1.51
CA GLY A 16 11.00 -3.12 -0.96
C GLY A 16 10.88 -2.72 0.51
N ALA A 17 12.00 -2.71 1.24
CA ALA A 17 12.11 -2.33 2.65
C ALA A 17 11.38 -1.05 3.14
N PRO A 18 11.18 0.03 2.35
CA PRO A 18 10.33 1.16 2.78
C PRO A 18 8.85 0.79 2.93
N ALA A 19 8.37 -0.29 2.30
CA ALA A 19 7.00 -0.78 2.41
C ALA A 19 6.67 -1.35 3.80
N LEU A 20 7.67 -1.71 4.60
CA LEU A 20 7.48 -2.33 5.91
C LEU A 20 7.23 -1.30 7.03
N ALA A 21 7.91 -0.15 6.97
CA ALA A 21 7.59 1.02 7.81
C ALA A 21 6.25 1.64 7.41
N LEU A 22 5.94 1.64 6.10
CA LEU A 22 4.61 1.97 5.58
C LEU A 22 3.55 0.98 6.07
N LEU A 23 3.83 -0.32 6.17
CA LEU A 23 2.90 -1.33 6.69
C LEU A 23 2.51 -1.08 8.16
N VAL A 24 3.45 -0.61 8.99
CA VAL A 24 3.18 -0.25 10.39
C VAL A 24 2.34 1.03 10.49
N CYS A 25 2.65 2.03 9.67
CA CYS A 25 1.82 3.22 9.54
C CYS A 25 0.43 2.89 8.93
N MET A 26 0.35 1.97 7.96
CA MET A 26 -0.88 1.52 7.31
C MET A 26 -1.76 0.72 8.28
N TRP A 27 -1.17 -0.10 9.15
CA TRP A 27 -1.88 -0.83 10.20
C TRP A 27 -2.42 0.12 11.29
N MET A 28 -1.69 1.18 11.62
CA MET A 28 -2.15 2.21 12.57
C MET A 28 -3.16 3.21 11.99
N VAL A 29 -3.16 3.46 10.67
CA VAL A 29 -4.01 4.46 10.02
C VAL A 29 -5.20 3.82 9.25
N GLY A 30 -5.29 2.49 9.18
CA GLY A 30 -6.40 1.80 8.50
C GLY A 30 -6.43 2.09 7.00
N CYS A 31 -5.27 2.20 6.37
CA CYS A 31 -5.14 2.52 4.95
C CYS A 31 -5.13 1.24 4.10
N ASP A 32 -6.01 1.18 3.10
CA ASP A 32 -5.87 0.22 2.00
C ASP A 32 -4.57 0.47 1.24
N ALA A 33 -3.93 -0.61 0.79
CA ALA A 33 -2.74 -0.52 -0.05
C ALA A 33 -3.07 0.24 -1.35
N PRO A 34 -2.21 1.15 -1.84
CA PRO A 34 -2.37 1.67 -3.18
C PRO A 34 -2.29 0.47 -4.14
N SER A 35 -3.28 0.37 -5.03
CA SER A 35 -3.37 -0.70 -6.03
C SER A 35 -2.03 -0.93 -6.73
N PRO A 36 -1.66 -2.19 -7.03
CA PRO A 36 -0.46 -2.47 -7.79
C PRO A 36 -0.51 -1.71 -9.11
N LEU A 37 0.61 -1.08 -9.44
CA LEU A 37 0.79 -0.32 -10.69
C LEU A 37 0.31 -1.16 -11.87
N PRO A 38 -0.49 -0.59 -12.80
CA PRO A 38 -0.78 -1.29 -14.05
C PRO A 38 0.54 -1.56 -14.79
N PRO A 39 0.70 -2.70 -15.46
CA PRO A 39 1.83 -2.91 -16.34
C PRO A 39 1.78 -1.84 -17.42
N THR A 40 2.88 -1.09 -17.58
CA THR A 40 3.05 -0.21 -18.74
C THR A 40 3.03 -1.09 -19.98
N THR A 41 1.91 -1.08 -20.70
CA THR A 41 1.76 -1.83 -21.94
C THR A 41 2.73 -1.23 -22.96
N GLN A 42 3.50 -2.09 -23.64
CA GLN A 42 4.50 -1.72 -24.66
C GLN A 42 3.93 -0.86 -25.81
N GLU A 43 2.61 -0.71 -25.93
CA GLU A 43 1.94 0.12 -26.94
C GLU A 43 2.11 1.63 -26.74
N GLU A 44 2.30 2.13 -25.51
CA GLU A 44 2.47 3.58 -25.31
C GLU A 44 3.84 4.11 -25.75
N THR A 45 4.86 3.24 -25.84
CA THR A 45 6.17 3.61 -26.40
C THR A 45 6.19 3.54 -27.93
N GLN A 46 5.27 2.80 -28.54
CA GLN A 46 5.21 2.64 -30.00
C GLN A 46 4.40 3.76 -30.69
N LYS A 47 3.37 4.31 -30.04
CA LYS A 47 2.56 5.40 -30.63
C LYS A 47 3.24 6.77 -30.69
N ALA A 48 4.40 6.95 -30.04
CA ALA A 48 5.19 8.17 -30.16
C ALA A 48 6.09 8.21 -31.41
N HIS A 49 6.10 7.15 -32.24
CA HIS A 49 7.05 7.02 -33.35
C HIS A 49 6.43 6.91 -34.76
N GLU A 50 5.13 7.17 -34.91
CA GLU A 50 4.45 7.01 -36.20
C GLU A 50 3.57 8.23 -36.55
N SER A 51 4.22 9.39 -36.71
CA SER A 51 3.71 10.50 -37.53
C SER A 51 4.79 11.56 -37.71
N LEU A 52 5.69 11.38 -38.69
CA LEU A 52 6.39 12.51 -39.31
C LEU A 52 6.82 12.13 -40.73
N ASP A 53 6.19 12.83 -41.67
CA ASP A 53 6.42 12.81 -43.09
C ASP A 53 7.88 13.15 -43.48
N ASP A 54 8.34 12.39 -44.46
CA ASP A 54 9.35 12.60 -45.51
C ASP A 54 10.05 13.98 -45.66
N HIS A 55 10.76 14.47 -44.63
CA HIS A 55 11.80 15.51 -44.78
C HIS A 55 13.11 15.06 -44.10
N PRO A 56 14.28 15.20 -44.76
CA PRO A 56 15.55 14.95 -44.10
C PRO A 56 15.72 15.96 -42.95
N PRO A 57 16.03 15.52 -41.71
CA PRO A 57 16.18 16.42 -40.60
C PRO A 57 17.36 17.35 -40.86
N PRO A 58 17.25 18.66 -40.56
CA PRO A 58 18.40 19.53 -40.57
C PRO A 58 19.39 18.99 -39.54
N GLU A 59 20.67 18.89 -39.92
CA GLU A 59 21.76 18.53 -39.00
C GLU A 59 21.70 19.47 -37.79
N GLU A 60 21.14 18.98 -36.69
CA GLU A 60 21.22 19.63 -35.39
C GLU A 60 22.70 19.63 -34.97
N PRO A 61 23.26 20.78 -34.59
CA PRO A 61 24.66 20.84 -34.18
C PRO A 61 24.86 19.93 -32.98
N GLU A 62 25.82 19.01 -33.12
CA GLU A 62 26.27 18.06 -32.10
C GLU A 62 26.51 18.81 -30.76
N GLU A 63 25.52 18.77 -29.86
CA GLU A 63 25.63 19.35 -28.52
C GLU A 63 26.81 18.66 -27.83
N LEU A 64 27.88 19.42 -27.60
CA LEU A 64 29.06 19.01 -26.84
C LEU A 64 28.64 18.19 -25.60
N PRO A 65 29.27 17.03 -25.33
CA PRO A 65 28.91 16.20 -24.20
C PRO A 65 29.03 17.00 -22.91
N ARG A 66 27.89 17.33 -22.31
CA ARG A 66 27.83 17.96 -20.99
C ARG A 66 28.55 17.05 -20.00
N PRO A 67 29.35 17.60 -19.06
CA PRO A 67 30.07 16.78 -18.09
C PRO A 67 29.10 15.85 -17.34
N LEU A 68 29.50 14.59 -17.20
CA LEU A 68 28.75 13.55 -16.50
C LEU A 68 28.45 14.02 -15.06
N LEU A 69 27.17 14.14 -14.71
CA LEU A 69 26.76 14.38 -13.33
C LEU A 69 26.75 13.04 -12.57
N GLY A 70 27.89 12.70 -11.97
CA GLY A 70 28.05 11.46 -11.20
C GLY A 70 28.07 10.19 -12.06
N ASP A 71 28.06 9.02 -11.40
CA ASP A 71 28.10 7.69 -12.04
C ASP A 71 26.76 6.95 -11.81
N PRO A 72 25.86 6.88 -12.81
CA PRO A 72 24.58 6.19 -12.68
C PRO A 72 24.74 4.67 -12.53
N ILE A 73 25.69 4.05 -13.25
CA ILE A 73 25.94 2.60 -13.16
C ILE A 73 26.44 2.25 -11.76
N GLY A 74 27.49 2.95 -11.30
CA GLY A 74 28.08 2.73 -9.98
C GLY A 74 27.07 2.94 -8.86
N SER A 75 26.20 3.95 -8.98
CA SER A 75 25.14 4.22 -8.01
C SER A 75 24.16 3.06 -7.90
N VAL A 76 23.63 2.56 -9.02
CA VAL A 76 22.67 1.44 -9.02
C VAL A 76 23.32 0.16 -8.51
N ARG A 77 24.53 -0.17 -8.97
CA ARG A 77 25.27 -1.36 -8.50
C ARG A 77 25.53 -1.32 -7.00
N LYS A 78 25.87 -0.14 -6.47
CA LYS A 78 26.07 0.05 -5.03
C LYS A 78 24.80 -0.26 -4.25
N THR A 79 23.65 0.25 -4.68
CA THR A 79 22.35 -0.02 -4.02
C THR A 79 21.98 -1.50 -4.08
N LEU A 80 22.15 -2.16 -5.23
CA LEU A 80 21.87 -3.59 -5.39
C LEU A 80 22.74 -4.45 -4.47
N ARG A 81 24.02 -4.12 -4.34
CA ARG A 81 24.94 -4.79 -3.41
C ARG A 81 24.54 -4.57 -1.96
N ALA A 82 24.26 -3.33 -1.57
CA ALA A 82 23.83 -3.00 -0.23
C ALA A 82 22.56 -3.78 0.19
N LEU A 83 21.60 -3.93 -0.73
CA LEU A 83 20.40 -4.75 -0.51
C LEU A 83 20.74 -6.23 -0.34
N ALA A 84 21.63 -6.78 -1.17
CA ALA A 84 22.02 -8.19 -1.09
C ALA A 84 22.81 -8.53 0.19
N GLU A 85 23.62 -7.58 0.68
CA GLU A 85 24.45 -7.75 1.87
C GLU A 85 23.69 -7.43 3.17
N GLY A 86 22.50 -6.85 3.06
CA GLY A 86 21.70 -6.39 4.19
C GLY A 86 22.17 -5.09 4.82
N ASP A 87 22.99 -4.30 4.11
CA ASP A 87 23.33 -2.91 4.48
C ASP A 87 22.16 -1.99 4.08
N LEU A 88 21.04 -2.15 4.79
CA LEU A 88 19.83 -1.37 4.54
C LEU A 88 20.03 0.16 4.69
N PRO A 89 20.86 0.68 5.62
CA PRO A 89 21.20 2.10 5.64
C PRO A 89 21.84 2.58 4.34
N GLN A 90 22.78 1.81 3.78
CA GLN A 90 23.41 2.16 2.51
C GLN A 90 22.44 2.01 1.33
N ALA A 91 21.55 1.03 1.35
CA ALA A 91 20.49 0.92 0.35
C ALA A 91 19.53 2.11 0.41
N TYR A 92 19.21 2.60 1.60
CA TYR A 92 18.35 3.77 1.83
C TYR A 92 19.01 5.08 1.37
N ASP A 93 20.35 5.17 1.43
CA ASP A 93 21.12 6.30 0.90
C ASP A 93 20.96 6.50 -0.62
N PHE A 94 20.34 5.57 -1.33
CA PHE A 94 19.89 5.77 -2.72
C PHE A 94 18.90 6.94 -2.86
N LEU A 95 18.07 7.19 -1.83
CA LEU A 95 17.10 8.28 -1.85
C LEU A 95 17.79 9.65 -1.71
N PRO A 96 17.32 10.69 -2.43
CA PRO A 96 17.74 12.07 -2.22
C PRO A 96 17.56 12.51 -0.76
N PRO A 97 18.46 13.36 -0.21
CA PRO A 97 18.33 13.88 1.14
C PRO A 97 16.98 14.55 1.45
N SER A 98 16.35 15.26 0.50
CA SER A 98 14.99 15.79 0.67
C SER A 98 13.96 14.70 0.91
N TYR A 99 14.02 13.61 0.15
CA TYR A 99 13.07 12.50 0.24
C TYR A 99 13.20 11.78 1.59
N GLN A 100 14.44 11.60 2.05
CA GLN A 100 14.69 11.04 3.39
C GLN A 100 14.10 11.93 4.49
N ARG A 101 14.28 13.26 4.37
CA ARG A 101 13.74 14.22 5.33
C ARG A 101 12.22 14.21 5.37
N GLU A 102 11.56 14.15 4.21
CA GLU A 102 10.10 14.10 4.15
C GLU A 102 9.54 12.83 4.82
N ILE A 103 10.23 11.68 4.70
CA ILE A 103 9.87 10.47 5.45
C ILE A 103 9.98 10.72 6.96
N ASP A 104 11.09 11.29 7.41
CA ASP A 104 11.32 11.57 8.84
C ASP A 104 10.28 12.56 9.38
N GLU A 105 9.98 13.64 8.65
CA GLU A 105 8.96 14.64 8.99
C GLU A 105 7.55 14.05 9.06
N LEU A 106 7.21 13.12 8.17
CA LEU A 106 5.94 12.40 8.21
C LEU A 106 5.80 11.59 9.49
N VAL A 107 6.86 10.87 9.87
CA VAL A 107 6.90 10.08 11.10
C VAL A 107 6.80 10.98 12.33
N HIS A 108 7.53 12.10 12.36
CA HIS A 108 7.42 13.09 13.43
C HIS A 108 6.02 13.68 13.55
N THR A 109 5.35 13.92 12.40
CA THR A 109 3.98 14.40 12.36
C THR A 109 3.02 13.41 13.01
N VAL A 110 3.16 12.12 12.72
CA VAL A 110 2.35 11.06 13.36
C VAL A 110 2.64 11.00 14.86
N ALA A 111 3.92 11.01 15.25
CA ALA A 111 4.34 11.00 16.65
C ALA A 111 3.82 12.21 17.45
N GLY A 112 3.69 13.36 16.79
CA GLY A 112 3.14 14.58 17.37
C GLY A 112 1.62 14.54 17.59
N LYS A 113 0.89 13.69 16.87
CA LYS A 113 -0.59 13.61 16.94
C LYS A 113 -1.10 12.74 18.10
N PHE A 114 -0.36 11.73 18.51
CA PHE A 114 -0.76 10.83 19.60
C PHE A 114 -0.01 11.17 20.88
N ASP A 115 -0.69 11.07 22.02
CA ASP A 115 -0.05 11.20 23.32
C ASP A 115 0.74 9.92 23.69
N ALA A 116 1.62 10.03 24.68
CA ALA A 116 2.49 8.93 25.10
C ALA A 116 1.73 7.73 25.69
N GLU A 117 0.60 7.94 26.34
CA GLU A 117 -0.22 6.88 26.94
C GLU A 117 -0.88 6.04 25.83
N THR A 118 -1.54 6.70 24.88
CA THR A 118 -2.14 6.07 23.71
C THR A 118 -1.10 5.31 22.89
N TRP A 119 0.07 5.92 22.67
CA TRP A 119 1.19 5.28 21.97
C TRP A 119 1.65 3.99 22.67
N THR A 120 1.87 4.09 23.98
CA THR A 120 2.31 2.95 24.81
C THR A 120 1.27 1.83 24.80
N ALA A 121 -0.02 2.17 24.89
CA ALA A 121 -1.11 1.20 24.83
C ALA A 121 -1.16 0.50 23.47
N ALA A 122 -1.02 1.23 22.36
CA ALA A 122 -1.02 0.66 21.02
C ALA A 122 0.12 -0.36 20.82
N PHE A 123 1.34 -0.01 21.23
CA PHE A 123 2.48 -0.93 21.14
C PHE A 123 2.40 -2.10 22.13
N THR A 124 1.71 -1.94 23.26
CA THR A 124 1.43 -3.06 24.17
C THR A 124 0.47 -4.06 23.54
N VAL A 125 -0.62 -3.57 22.93
CA VAL A 125 -1.54 -4.40 22.14
C VAL A 125 -0.81 -5.09 21.00
N LEU A 126 0.06 -4.39 20.26
CA LEU A 126 0.83 -4.98 19.17
C LEU A 126 1.76 -6.10 19.67
N ARG A 127 2.49 -5.88 20.78
CA ARG A 127 3.35 -6.92 21.38
C ARG A 127 2.56 -8.16 21.78
N LYS A 128 1.45 -7.99 22.51
CA LYS A 128 0.60 -9.12 22.92
C LYS A 128 -0.05 -9.81 21.73
N THR A 129 -0.39 -9.07 20.68
CA THR A 129 -0.90 -9.65 19.43
C THR A 129 0.16 -10.54 18.80
N ALA A 130 1.40 -10.05 18.62
CA ALA A 130 2.49 -10.87 18.10
C ALA A 130 2.74 -12.11 18.98
N GLU A 131 2.65 -11.98 20.30
CA GLU A 131 2.78 -13.10 21.24
C GLU A 131 1.64 -14.13 21.09
N VAL A 132 0.39 -13.70 20.92
CA VAL A 132 -0.75 -14.59 20.64
C VAL A 132 -0.53 -15.32 19.32
N LEU A 133 -0.16 -14.61 18.25
CA LEU A 133 0.09 -15.20 16.94
C LEU A 133 1.24 -16.22 16.97
N LYS A 134 2.25 -15.97 17.82
CA LYS A 134 3.38 -16.88 18.03
C LYS A 134 3.01 -18.12 18.82
N THR A 135 2.40 -17.92 19.99
CA THR A 135 2.19 -18.99 20.99
C THR A 135 0.94 -19.81 20.73
N LYS A 136 -0.07 -19.23 20.07
CA LYS A 136 -1.35 -19.88 19.76
C LYS A 136 -1.51 -20.12 18.26
N LYS A 137 -0.41 -20.22 17.51
CA LYS A 137 -0.38 -20.45 16.05
C LYS A 137 -1.37 -21.52 15.59
N ASP A 138 -1.36 -22.69 16.24
CA ASP A 138 -2.22 -23.83 15.89
C ASP A 138 -3.72 -23.56 16.10
N TRP A 139 -4.07 -22.59 16.95
CA TRP A 139 -5.45 -22.17 17.18
C TRP A 139 -5.87 -21.01 16.27
N VAL A 140 -4.92 -20.13 15.92
CA VAL A 140 -5.16 -18.97 15.07
C VAL A 140 -5.23 -19.34 13.59
N LEU A 141 -4.29 -20.16 13.08
CA LEU A 141 -4.21 -20.52 11.67
C LEU A 141 -5.55 -21.06 11.11
N PRO A 142 -6.25 -22.00 11.79
CA PRO A 142 -7.54 -22.49 11.31
C PRO A 142 -8.62 -21.39 11.27
N LEU A 143 -8.59 -20.44 12.20
CA LEU A 143 -9.56 -19.34 12.24
C LEU A 143 -9.34 -18.38 11.09
N VAL A 144 -8.07 -18.03 10.80
CA VAL A 144 -7.71 -17.17 9.66
C VAL A 144 -8.07 -17.84 8.34
N HIS A 145 -7.78 -19.14 8.21
CA HIS A 145 -8.16 -19.95 7.06
C HIS A 145 -9.68 -19.95 6.83
N ASN A 146 -10.48 -20.00 7.90
CA ASN A 146 -11.94 -20.02 7.81
C ASN A 146 -12.56 -18.61 7.74
N TRP A 147 -11.76 -17.55 7.88
CA TRP A 147 -12.21 -16.18 7.89
C TRP A 147 -12.56 -15.70 6.48
N GLY A 148 -13.78 -15.20 6.28
CA GLY A 148 -14.19 -14.57 5.01
C GLY A 148 -14.65 -15.54 3.92
N ARG A 149 -14.78 -16.85 4.21
CA ARG A 149 -15.34 -17.81 3.25
C ARG A 149 -16.86 -17.69 3.18
N SER A 150 -17.36 -17.30 2.01
CA SER A 150 -18.63 -17.86 1.53
C SER A 150 -18.36 -19.27 0.99
N ALA A 151 -19.35 -20.17 0.98
CA ALA A 151 -19.17 -21.56 0.56
C ALA A 151 -18.74 -21.75 -0.92
N ALA A 152 -18.55 -20.67 -1.70
CA ALA A 152 -18.36 -20.71 -3.15
C ALA A 152 -16.92 -20.45 -3.65
N GLU A 153 -16.01 -19.91 -2.82
CA GLU A 153 -14.67 -19.52 -3.27
C GLU A 153 -13.58 -20.26 -2.50
N VAL A 154 -13.39 -21.53 -2.86
CA VAL A 154 -12.19 -22.30 -2.48
C VAL A 154 -11.22 -22.19 -3.66
N SER A 155 -10.42 -21.13 -3.69
CA SER A 155 -9.21 -21.09 -4.53
C SER A 155 -7.99 -21.35 -3.64
N SER A 156 -7.21 -22.36 -4.02
CA SER A 156 -6.31 -23.14 -3.16
C SER A 156 -4.85 -22.65 -3.10
N GLU A 157 -4.58 -21.35 -3.27
CA GLU A 157 -3.22 -20.80 -3.28
C GLU A 157 -2.86 -19.81 -2.15
N PRO A 158 -3.74 -18.89 -1.68
CA PRO A 158 -3.39 -17.93 -0.61
C PRO A 158 -3.09 -18.59 0.76
N ASP A 159 -3.70 -19.75 1.02
CA ASP A 159 -3.68 -20.42 2.32
C ASP A 159 -2.33 -21.09 2.62
N ALA A 160 -1.66 -21.65 1.61
CA ALA A 160 -0.36 -22.29 1.77
C ALA A 160 0.73 -21.26 2.06
N MET A 161 0.75 -20.15 1.31
CA MET A 161 1.77 -19.10 1.50
C MET A 161 1.69 -18.43 2.87
N LEU A 162 0.49 -18.22 3.42
CA LEU A 162 0.34 -17.65 4.76
C LEU A 162 0.83 -18.62 5.84
N ALA A 163 0.48 -19.90 5.73
CA ALA A 163 0.93 -20.92 6.68
C ALA A 163 2.46 -21.12 6.61
N GLU A 164 3.03 -21.14 5.40
CA GLU A 164 4.47 -21.29 5.16
C GLU A 164 5.28 -20.10 5.70
N ASN A 165 4.75 -18.88 5.61
CA ASN A 165 5.45 -17.66 6.00
C ASN A 165 5.01 -17.10 7.37
N TRP A 166 4.18 -17.82 8.13
CA TRP A 166 3.60 -17.37 9.38
C TRP A 166 4.65 -16.86 10.37
N ASP A 167 5.71 -17.65 10.59
CA ASP A 167 6.72 -17.33 11.59
C ASP A 167 7.53 -16.09 11.20
N GLY A 168 7.78 -15.90 9.89
CA GLY A 168 8.40 -14.68 9.38
C GLY A 168 7.54 -13.44 9.59
N LEU A 169 6.22 -13.53 9.34
CA LEU A 169 5.27 -12.44 9.58
C LEU A 169 5.20 -12.07 11.07
N VAL A 170 5.12 -13.06 11.94
CA VAL A 170 5.12 -12.84 13.40
C VAL A 170 6.43 -12.21 13.84
N GLN A 171 7.57 -12.64 13.30
CA GLN A 171 8.88 -12.07 13.62
C GLN A 171 9.00 -10.59 13.19
N VAL A 172 8.45 -10.21 12.03
CA VAL A 172 8.35 -8.80 11.62
C VAL A 172 7.56 -8.00 12.66
N LEU A 173 6.39 -8.49 13.08
CA LEU A 173 5.56 -7.80 14.07
C LEU A 173 6.27 -7.67 15.42
N GLU A 174 6.96 -8.72 15.89
CA GLU A 174 7.76 -8.68 17.12
C GLU A 174 8.89 -7.64 17.03
N LEU A 175 9.59 -7.57 15.90
CA LEU A 175 10.66 -6.60 15.66
C LEU A 175 10.14 -5.18 15.75
N ILE A 176 9.05 -4.87 15.05
CA ILE A 176 8.42 -3.54 15.10
C ILE A 176 8.00 -3.21 16.53
N ALA A 177 7.35 -4.15 17.21
CA ALA A 177 6.78 -3.93 18.54
C ALA A 177 7.81 -3.71 19.66
N ARG A 178 9.06 -4.17 19.42
CA ARG A 178 10.21 -3.99 20.33
C ARG A 178 11.18 -2.90 19.87
N SER A 179 10.98 -2.35 18.68
CA SER A 179 11.87 -1.33 18.14
C SER A 179 11.71 0.02 18.83
N GLU A 180 12.60 0.96 18.50
CA GLU A 180 12.49 2.37 18.92
C GLU A 180 11.19 3.05 18.46
N LEU A 181 10.49 2.48 17.48
CA LEU A 181 9.15 2.95 17.09
C LEU A 181 8.15 2.86 18.25
N SER A 182 8.36 1.93 19.18
CA SER A 182 7.49 1.76 20.34
C SER A 182 7.67 2.86 21.40
N GLU A 183 8.75 3.63 21.33
CA GLU A 183 9.07 4.68 22.29
C GLU A 183 8.63 6.04 21.75
N HIS A 184 7.56 6.59 22.33
CA HIS A 184 6.95 7.84 21.87
C HIS A 184 7.95 9.01 21.74
N GLN A 185 8.87 9.14 22.70
CA GLN A 185 9.88 10.20 22.67
C GLN A 185 10.88 10.00 21.52
N LYS A 186 11.34 8.76 21.27
CA LYS A 186 12.26 8.47 20.17
C LYS A 186 11.61 8.71 18.81
N MET A 187 10.30 8.52 18.70
CA MET A 187 9.55 8.79 17.48
C MET A 187 9.52 10.26 17.07
N ARG A 188 9.67 11.19 18.03
CA ARG A 188 9.79 12.63 17.74
C ARG A 188 11.16 13.03 17.20
N GLU A 189 12.16 12.18 17.41
CA GLU A 189 13.55 12.36 16.95
C GLU A 189 13.93 11.28 15.93
N PHE A 190 12.93 10.58 15.39
CA PHE A 190 13.11 9.43 14.52
C PHE A 190 13.91 9.81 13.28
N SER A 191 14.78 8.89 12.84
CA SER A 191 15.32 8.93 11.49
C SER A 191 15.25 7.54 10.88
N ALA A 192 14.64 7.42 9.71
CA ALA A 192 14.51 6.15 8.99
C ALA A 192 15.88 5.51 8.74
N ARG A 193 16.89 6.32 8.40
CA ARG A 193 18.26 5.85 8.22
C ARG A 193 18.86 5.35 9.54
N GLY A 194 18.59 6.05 10.65
CA GLY A 194 19.02 5.64 11.99
C GLY A 194 18.38 4.32 12.42
N PHE A 195 17.09 4.17 12.18
CA PHE A 195 16.33 2.94 12.41
C PHE A 195 16.87 1.77 11.59
N LEU A 196 17.12 1.95 10.30
CA LEU A 196 17.73 0.91 9.48
C LEU A 196 19.15 0.57 9.95
N LYS A 197 19.86 1.50 10.59
CA LYS A 197 21.19 1.23 11.16
C LYS A 197 21.11 0.42 12.45
N SER A 198 20.11 0.66 13.29
CA SER A 198 19.92 -0.06 14.55
C SER A 198 19.23 -1.41 14.37
N SER A 199 18.17 -1.44 13.56
CA SER A 199 17.23 -2.56 13.44
C SER A 199 17.24 -3.21 12.06
N GLY A 200 17.93 -2.62 11.07
CA GLY A 200 17.90 -3.09 9.69
C GLY A 200 18.55 -4.45 9.49
N ARG A 201 19.52 -4.86 10.33
CA ARG A 201 20.09 -6.20 10.24
C ARG A 201 19.07 -7.28 10.61
N GLU A 202 18.36 -7.10 11.71
CA GLU A 202 17.32 -8.04 12.14
C GLU A 202 16.19 -8.08 11.10
N LEU A 203 15.75 -6.91 10.61
CA LEU A 203 14.78 -6.83 9.51
C LEU A 203 15.25 -7.57 8.25
N PHE A 204 16.53 -7.41 7.89
CA PHE A 204 17.09 -8.09 6.73
C PHE A 204 17.11 -9.60 6.89
N GLU A 205 17.41 -10.13 8.08
CA GLU A 205 17.37 -11.58 8.31
C GLU A 205 15.95 -12.14 8.12
N VAL A 206 14.91 -11.40 8.53
CA VAL A 206 13.52 -11.81 8.29
C VAL A 206 13.19 -11.81 6.80
N ILE A 207 13.59 -10.74 6.09
CA ILE A 207 13.41 -10.61 4.63
C ILE A 207 14.17 -11.73 3.90
N ARG A 208 15.39 -12.04 4.32
CA ARG A 208 16.22 -13.11 3.76
C ARG A 208 15.60 -14.48 3.97
N ALA A 209 15.10 -14.78 5.18
CA ALA A 209 14.43 -16.04 5.46
C ALA A 209 13.19 -16.24 4.59
N ALA A 210 12.38 -15.18 4.41
CA ALA A 210 11.21 -15.20 3.53
C ALA A 210 11.59 -15.38 2.06
N ASP A 211 12.64 -14.71 1.58
CA ASP A 211 13.13 -14.89 0.21
C ASP A 211 13.70 -16.29 -0.03
N GLU A 212 14.42 -16.86 0.94
CA GLU A 212 14.97 -18.22 0.88
C GLU A 212 13.90 -19.30 0.80
N ALA A 213 12.77 -19.10 1.50
CA ALA A 213 11.61 -19.96 1.44
C ALA A 213 10.82 -19.83 0.12
N GLY A 214 10.98 -18.71 -0.59
CA GLY A 214 10.26 -18.39 -1.81
C GLY A 214 11.16 -18.28 -3.04
N THR A 215 11.39 -17.03 -3.48
CA THR A 215 11.93 -16.73 -4.81
C THR A 215 13.45 -16.72 -4.92
N GLN A 216 14.17 -16.68 -3.80
CA GLN A 216 15.64 -16.63 -3.71
C GLN A 216 16.30 -15.46 -4.48
N ARG A 217 15.57 -14.37 -4.69
CA ARG A 217 15.94 -13.25 -5.58
C ARG A 217 16.96 -12.30 -4.98
N LEU A 218 17.07 -12.21 -3.66
CA LEU A 218 18.00 -11.28 -3.01
C LEU A 218 19.45 -11.62 -3.32
N ARG A 219 19.76 -12.93 -3.41
CA ARG A 219 21.10 -13.43 -3.71
C ARG A 219 21.56 -13.12 -5.13
N GLU A 220 20.62 -12.90 -6.04
CA GLU A 220 20.88 -12.61 -7.46
C GLU A 220 21.10 -11.11 -7.73
N LEU A 221 20.73 -10.24 -6.79
CA LEU A 221 20.86 -8.79 -6.97
C LEU A 221 22.30 -8.35 -7.34
N PRO A 222 23.36 -8.87 -6.72
CA PRO A 222 24.74 -8.52 -7.09
C PRO A 222 25.14 -8.97 -8.49
N GLU A 223 24.49 -10.00 -9.02
CA GLU A 223 24.75 -10.56 -10.35
C GLU A 223 24.00 -9.80 -11.47
N THR A 224 23.19 -8.80 -11.10
CA THR A 224 22.50 -7.94 -12.06
C THR A 224 23.51 -7.19 -12.92
N THR A 225 23.47 -7.45 -14.23
CA THR A 225 24.24 -6.67 -15.20
C THR A 225 23.55 -5.33 -15.40
N VAL A 226 24.33 -4.25 -15.26
CA VAL A 226 23.88 -2.86 -15.42
C VAL A 226 24.71 -2.23 -16.53
N GLU A 227 24.05 -1.81 -17.61
CA GLU A 227 24.66 -1.15 -18.76
C GLU A 227 24.04 0.23 -18.98
N LEU A 228 24.85 1.19 -19.41
CA LEU A 228 24.35 2.50 -19.83
C LEU A 228 23.91 2.42 -21.28
N VAL A 229 22.63 2.72 -21.54
CA VAL A 229 22.07 2.81 -22.89
C VAL A 229 22.21 4.22 -23.44
N SER A 230 21.83 5.22 -22.64
CA SER A 230 21.95 6.63 -23.01
C SER A 230 22.14 7.50 -21.77
N HIS A 231 22.77 8.67 -21.95
CA HIS A 231 22.96 9.66 -20.90
C HIS A 231 22.88 11.07 -21.49
N LYS A 232 21.98 11.90 -20.96
CA LYS A 232 21.83 13.31 -21.37
C LYS A 232 21.65 14.18 -20.13
N GLY A 233 22.67 14.95 -19.78
CA GLY A 233 22.65 15.89 -18.67
C GLY A 233 22.37 15.21 -17.32
N ASN A 234 21.15 15.35 -16.81
CA ASN A 234 20.68 14.80 -15.54
C ASN A 234 19.77 13.56 -15.71
N SER A 235 19.75 12.94 -16.89
CA SER A 235 18.95 11.75 -17.19
C SER A 235 19.82 10.66 -17.80
N ALA A 236 19.53 9.41 -17.46
CA ALA A 236 20.21 8.23 -17.99
C ALA A 236 19.19 7.10 -18.22
N ILE A 237 19.37 6.32 -19.27
CA ILE A 237 18.66 5.05 -19.45
C ILE A 237 19.63 3.93 -19.16
N LEU A 238 19.30 3.10 -18.17
CA LEU A 238 20.11 1.94 -17.80
C LEU A 238 19.38 0.66 -18.21
N ARG A 239 20.11 -0.26 -18.83
CA ARG A 239 19.64 -1.62 -19.10
C ARG A 239 20.04 -2.52 -17.96
N LEU A 240 19.05 -3.16 -17.35
CA LEU A 240 19.21 -4.06 -16.20
C LEU A 240 18.86 -5.49 -16.62
N GLN A 241 19.81 -6.41 -16.49
CA GLN A 241 19.62 -7.84 -16.74
C GLN A 241 19.93 -8.64 -15.48
N ARG A 242 18.91 -9.29 -14.91
CA ARG A 242 19.10 -10.25 -13.81
C ARG A 242 19.35 -11.65 -14.36
N PRO A 243 20.05 -12.55 -13.65
CA PRO A 243 20.44 -13.87 -14.16
C PRO A 243 19.27 -14.72 -14.68
N HIS A 244 18.09 -14.64 -14.04
CA HIS A 244 16.92 -15.46 -14.37
C HIS A 244 15.77 -14.68 -15.03
N ASP A 245 15.99 -13.41 -15.36
CA ASP A 245 14.97 -12.64 -16.08
C ASP A 245 14.99 -13.00 -17.58
N PRO A 246 13.82 -13.21 -18.21
CA PRO A 246 13.76 -13.64 -19.60
C PRO A 246 14.27 -12.59 -20.59
N ALA A 247 14.32 -11.31 -20.18
CA ALA A 247 14.80 -10.21 -21.00
C ALA A 247 15.31 -9.07 -20.13
N PRO A 248 16.24 -8.24 -20.65
CA PRO A 248 16.71 -7.06 -19.95
C PRO A 248 15.61 -5.97 -19.93
N ILE A 249 15.64 -5.13 -18.91
CA ILE A 249 14.69 -4.02 -18.75
C ILE A 249 15.46 -2.70 -18.86
N GLU A 250 15.08 -1.86 -19.81
CA GLU A 250 15.53 -0.48 -19.88
C GLU A 250 14.74 0.37 -18.90
N THR A 251 15.44 0.99 -17.96
CA THR A 251 14.85 1.77 -16.88
C THR A 251 15.41 3.19 -16.93
N PRO A 252 14.56 4.22 -17.03
CA PRO A 252 15.00 5.61 -16.97
C PRO A 252 15.36 6.01 -15.53
N PHE A 253 16.46 6.75 -15.40
CA PHE A 253 16.97 7.33 -14.17
C PHE A 253 17.19 8.83 -14.33
N VAL A 254 17.02 9.55 -13.23
CA VAL A 254 17.26 10.99 -13.13
C VAL A 254 18.18 11.30 -11.96
N TYR A 255 19.05 12.28 -12.14
CA TYR A 255 19.93 12.80 -11.11
C TYR A 255 19.22 13.89 -10.29
N ARG A 256 19.15 13.68 -8.97
CA ARG A 256 18.52 14.58 -7.99
C ARG A 256 19.39 14.62 -6.74
N GLU A 257 19.83 15.82 -6.35
CA GLU A 257 20.53 16.08 -5.08
C GLU A 257 21.72 15.14 -4.80
N GLY A 258 22.53 14.85 -5.81
CA GLY A 258 23.68 13.96 -5.62
C GLY A 258 23.38 12.46 -5.83
N ARG A 259 22.14 12.09 -6.17
CA ARG A 259 21.68 10.71 -6.29
C ARG A 259 21.06 10.43 -7.65
N TRP A 260 21.34 9.26 -8.20
CA TRP A 260 20.63 8.72 -9.35
C TRP A 260 19.46 7.88 -8.84
N ILE A 261 18.23 8.27 -9.19
CA ILE A 261 17.02 7.54 -8.84
C ILE A 261 16.20 7.18 -10.07
N GLN A 262 15.34 6.16 -9.99
CA GLN A 262 14.43 5.83 -11.07
C GLN A 262 13.51 7.02 -11.35
N GLN A 263 13.30 7.35 -12.62
CA GLN A 263 12.46 8.47 -13.02
C GLN A 263 11.03 8.32 -12.50
N SER A 264 10.47 7.11 -12.58
CA SER A 264 9.14 6.80 -12.03
C SER A 264 9.04 7.09 -10.53
N LEU A 265 10.09 6.84 -9.74
CA LEU A 265 10.13 7.20 -8.33
C LEU A 265 10.14 8.73 -8.16
N ALA A 266 10.96 9.43 -8.94
CA ALA A 266 11.05 10.88 -8.89
C ALA A 266 9.70 11.55 -9.21
N ASP A 267 9.03 11.09 -10.27
CA ASP A 267 7.78 11.66 -10.77
C ASP A 267 6.60 11.36 -9.84
N ASN A 268 6.57 10.18 -9.21
CA ASN A 268 5.48 9.78 -8.32
C ASN A 268 5.67 10.23 -6.87
N TRP A 269 6.88 10.64 -6.48
CA TRP A 269 7.17 11.02 -5.09
C TRP A 269 6.21 12.10 -4.54
N PRO A 270 5.97 13.23 -5.23
CA PRO A 270 5.07 14.27 -4.73
C PRO A 270 3.62 13.75 -4.57
N LYS A 271 3.18 12.85 -5.44
CA LYS A 271 1.85 12.23 -5.35
C LYS A 271 1.74 11.35 -4.11
N VAL A 272 2.72 10.48 -3.88
CA VAL A 272 2.74 9.58 -2.71
C VAL A 272 2.78 10.39 -1.42
N MET A 273 3.67 11.37 -1.30
CA MET A 273 3.76 12.19 -0.09
C MET A 273 2.52 13.06 0.10
N GLY A 274 1.97 13.62 -0.98
CA GLY A 274 0.70 14.34 -0.95
C GLY A 274 -0.45 13.48 -0.40
N GLN A 275 -0.59 12.25 -0.90
CA GLN A 275 -1.61 11.30 -0.41
C GLN A 275 -1.43 10.95 1.07
N LEU A 276 -0.19 10.74 1.52
CA LEU A 276 0.10 10.48 2.94
C LEU A 276 -0.26 11.68 3.82
N HIS A 277 0.04 12.90 3.38
CA HIS A 277 -0.37 14.12 4.08
C HIS A 277 -1.91 14.29 4.10
N GLU A 278 -2.59 14.01 2.99
CA GLU A 278 -4.05 14.03 2.92
C GLU A 278 -4.69 13.03 3.88
N GLN A 279 -4.12 11.83 4.04
CA GLN A 279 -4.58 10.84 5.01
C GLN A 279 -4.39 11.28 6.46
N LEU A 280 -3.37 12.11 6.73
CA LEU A 280 -3.10 12.67 8.05
C LEU A 280 -3.88 13.97 8.35
N ALA A 281 -4.42 14.63 7.33
CA ALA A 281 -5.13 15.90 7.47
C ALA A 281 -6.39 15.84 8.38
N PRO A 282 -7.22 14.77 8.34
CA PRO A 282 -8.39 14.65 9.23
C PRO A 282 -8.05 14.59 10.72
N TRP A 283 -6.80 14.27 11.07
CA TRP A 283 -6.34 14.10 12.44
C TRP A 283 -5.92 15.45 13.04
N THR A 284 -6.87 16.36 13.19
CA THR A 284 -6.63 17.68 13.79
C THR A 284 -6.50 17.58 15.31
N PRO A 285 -5.89 18.56 16.00
CA PRO A 285 -5.83 18.58 17.46
C PRO A 285 -7.20 18.44 18.14
N GLU A 286 -8.24 19.07 17.58
CA GLU A 286 -9.61 19.01 18.10
C GLU A 286 -10.18 17.60 17.99
N ARG A 287 -9.95 16.92 16.87
CA ARG A 287 -10.37 15.52 16.68
C ARG A 287 -9.60 14.60 17.62
N LEU A 288 -8.29 14.78 17.71
CA LEU A 288 -7.42 13.98 18.57
C LEU A 288 -7.85 14.10 20.04
N ALA A 289 -8.19 15.30 20.49
CA ALA A 289 -8.75 15.52 21.84
C ALA A 289 -10.06 14.76 22.09
N GLN A 290 -10.88 14.55 21.05
CA GLN A 290 -12.13 13.78 21.15
C GLN A 290 -11.91 12.26 21.13
N ILE A 291 -10.95 11.78 20.36
CA ILE A 291 -10.75 10.34 20.14
C ILE A 291 -9.68 9.72 21.05
N GLN A 292 -8.72 10.48 21.56
CA GLN A 292 -7.63 9.91 22.38
C GLN A 292 -8.16 9.21 23.65
N PRO A 293 -9.06 9.80 24.47
CA PRO A 293 -9.60 9.10 25.64
C PRO A 293 -10.34 7.79 25.31
N PRO A 294 -11.30 7.74 24.37
CA PRO A 294 -11.94 6.47 24.00
C PRO A 294 -10.97 5.51 23.30
N LEU A 295 -9.96 6.00 22.58
CA LEU A 295 -8.93 5.17 21.93
C LEU A 295 -8.07 4.44 22.97
N ALA A 296 -7.55 5.15 23.97
CA ALA A 296 -6.80 4.54 25.06
C ALA A 296 -7.66 3.52 25.84
N GLY A 297 -8.94 3.83 26.08
CA GLY A 297 -9.89 2.89 26.69
C GLY A 297 -10.12 1.62 25.86
N GLN A 298 -10.28 1.78 24.54
CA GLN A 298 -10.48 0.65 23.62
C GLN A 298 -9.23 -0.23 23.54
N LEU A 299 -8.03 0.37 23.46
CA LEU A 299 -6.77 -0.35 23.44
C LEU A 299 -6.56 -1.19 24.71
N ARG A 300 -6.88 -0.65 25.89
CA ARG A 300 -6.85 -1.42 27.15
C ARG A 300 -7.81 -2.59 27.15
N THR A 301 -9.00 -2.41 26.58
CA THR A 301 -10.00 -3.50 26.49
C THR A 301 -9.48 -4.63 25.59
N ILE A 302 -8.88 -4.28 24.45
CA ILE A 302 -8.24 -5.23 23.54
C ILE A 302 -7.08 -5.94 24.25
N GLU A 303 -6.24 -5.19 24.95
CA GLU A 303 -5.13 -5.72 25.73
C GLU A 303 -5.59 -6.80 26.73
N GLN A 304 -6.64 -6.55 27.49
CA GLN A 304 -7.21 -7.51 28.46
C GLN A 304 -7.76 -8.76 27.78
N THR A 305 -8.35 -8.63 26.59
CA THR A 305 -8.80 -9.78 25.81
C THR A 305 -7.62 -10.61 25.33
N LEU A 306 -6.55 -9.97 24.86
CA LEU A 306 -5.30 -10.64 24.46
C LEU A 306 -4.67 -11.39 25.65
N ASP A 307 -4.68 -10.82 26.86
CA ASP A 307 -4.21 -11.53 28.06
C ASP A 307 -4.97 -12.83 28.31
N LYS A 308 -6.30 -12.79 28.18
CA LYS A 308 -7.15 -13.99 28.31
C LYS A 308 -6.86 -15.00 27.20
N MET A 309 -6.63 -14.55 25.97
CA MET A 309 -6.28 -15.40 24.85
C MET A 309 -4.92 -16.09 25.06
N LEU A 310 -3.94 -15.38 25.62
CA LEU A 310 -2.63 -15.96 25.99
C LEU A 310 -2.77 -16.99 27.12
N ALA A 311 -3.56 -16.66 28.15
CA ALA A 311 -3.80 -17.51 29.31
C ALA A 311 -4.68 -18.73 29.01
N ALA A 312 -5.38 -18.77 27.89
CA ALA A 312 -6.23 -19.90 27.52
C ALA A 312 -5.39 -21.19 27.37
N GLU A 313 -5.74 -22.22 28.13
CA GLU A 313 -5.08 -23.53 28.09
C GLU A 313 -5.74 -24.49 27.09
N ARG A 314 -6.97 -24.18 26.66
CA ARG A 314 -7.76 -24.98 25.72
C ARG A 314 -8.20 -24.17 24.52
N ALA A 315 -8.32 -24.85 23.38
CA ALA A 315 -8.73 -24.22 22.12
C ALA A 315 -10.14 -23.63 22.19
N GLU A 316 -11.06 -24.26 22.92
CA GLU A 316 -12.44 -23.77 23.07
C GLU A 316 -12.50 -22.45 23.85
N ASP A 317 -11.68 -22.32 24.90
CA ASP A 317 -11.59 -21.10 25.71
C ASP A 317 -11.02 -19.94 24.87
N PHE A 318 -10.03 -20.23 24.02
CA PHE A 318 -9.50 -19.28 23.05
C PHE A 318 -10.55 -18.88 22.01
N GLN A 319 -11.23 -19.84 21.40
CA GLN A 319 -12.25 -19.60 20.37
C GLN A 319 -13.42 -18.75 20.89
N ALA A 320 -13.83 -18.93 22.15
CA ALA A 320 -14.87 -18.13 22.78
C ALA A 320 -14.50 -16.62 22.87
N LEU A 321 -13.20 -16.29 22.87
CA LEU A 321 -12.69 -14.92 22.93
C LEU A 321 -12.54 -14.26 21.55
N VAL A 322 -12.56 -15.06 20.48
CA VAL A 322 -12.35 -14.57 19.11
C VAL A 322 -13.43 -13.58 18.71
N LEU A 323 -14.72 -13.94 18.77
CA LEU A 323 -15.80 -13.02 18.37
C LEU A 323 -15.78 -11.68 19.15
N PRO A 324 -15.67 -11.69 20.50
CA PRO A 324 -15.49 -10.45 21.27
C PRO A 324 -14.27 -9.62 20.84
N PHE A 325 -13.12 -10.26 20.61
CA PHE A 325 -11.90 -9.57 20.17
C PHE A 325 -12.13 -8.84 18.83
N LEU A 326 -12.84 -9.47 17.91
CA LEU A 326 -13.08 -8.91 16.58
C LEU A 326 -14.05 -7.74 16.60
N GLN A 327 -15.07 -7.81 17.45
CA GLN A 327 -15.96 -6.68 17.70
C GLN A 327 -15.19 -5.50 18.29
N GLN A 328 -14.23 -5.77 19.17
CA GLN A 328 -13.36 -4.74 19.74
C GLN A 328 -12.42 -4.12 18.68
N VAL A 329 -11.87 -4.94 17.78
CA VAL A 329 -11.05 -4.46 16.65
C VAL A 329 -11.90 -3.65 15.67
N GLN A 330 -13.13 -4.06 15.39
CA GLN A 330 -14.06 -3.28 14.57
C GLN A 330 -14.40 -1.94 15.21
N ALA A 331 -14.70 -1.91 16.52
CA ALA A 331 -14.94 -0.67 17.24
C ALA A 331 -13.72 0.26 17.23
N LEU A 332 -12.51 -0.30 17.38
CA LEU A 332 -11.26 0.45 17.25
C LEU A 332 -11.11 1.03 15.84
N ARG A 333 -11.36 0.21 14.81
CA ARG A 333 -11.34 0.64 13.41
C ARG A 333 -12.35 1.76 13.17
N ASP A 334 -13.57 1.66 13.68
CA ASP A 334 -14.61 2.68 13.47
C ASP A 334 -14.30 4.00 14.20
N LEU A 335 -13.58 3.92 15.34
CA LEU A 335 -13.08 5.08 16.07
C LEU A 335 -11.92 5.77 15.33
N LEU A 336 -10.96 5.00 14.83
CA LEU A 336 -9.81 5.48 14.07
C LEU A 336 -10.18 5.89 12.65
N SER A 337 -11.25 5.31 12.09
CA SER A 337 -11.75 5.71 10.80
C SER A 337 -11.99 7.19 10.85
N PRO A 338 -11.42 7.99 9.94
CA PRO A 338 -11.86 9.34 9.78
C PRO A 338 -13.38 9.26 9.59
N LYS A 339 -14.19 9.54 10.64
CA LYS A 339 -15.61 9.85 10.47
C LYS A 339 -15.54 10.96 9.48
N ALA A 340 -15.80 10.60 8.23
CA ALA A 340 -15.59 11.50 7.14
C ALA A 340 -16.50 12.66 7.51
N GLY A 341 -15.89 13.83 7.73
CA GLY A 341 -16.55 15.02 7.24
C GLY A 341 -17.00 14.62 5.83
N PRO A 342 -18.32 14.75 5.56
CA PRO A 342 -19.03 14.06 4.49
C PRO A 342 -18.07 13.78 3.33
N PRO A 343 -17.76 12.51 2.97
CA PRO A 343 -16.74 12.24 1.95
C PRO A 343 -17.07 13.11 0.76
N ALA A 344 -16.08 13.63 0.05
CA ALA A 344 -16.36 14.06 -1.32
C ALA A 344 -16.78 12.78 -2.07
N GLY A 345 -18.01 12.34 -1.93
CA GLY A 345 -18.48 11.04 -2.38
C GLY A 345 -19.93 10.78 -2.01
N VAL A 346 -20.60 9.97 -2.80
CA VAL A 346 -22.02 9.70 -2.67
C VAL A 346 -22.25 8.21 -2.80
N THR A 347 -23.13 7.66 -1.96
CA THR A 347 -23.55 6.26 -2.07
C THR A 347 -24.81 6.20 -2.91
N LEU A 348 -24.77 5.46 -4.02
CA LEU A 348 -25.92 5.16 -4.85
C LEU A 348 -26.47 3.80 -4.47
N LEU A 349 -27.77 3.75 -4.17
CA LEU A 349 -28.48 2.54 -3.79
C LEU A 349 -29.46 2.17 -4.89
N ILE A 350 -29.21 1.06 -5.58
CA ILE A 350 -30.07 0.55 -6.65
C ILE A 350 -30.82 -0.67 -6.11
N PRO A 351 -32.16 -0.70 -6.12
CA PRO A 351 -32.95 -1.70 -5.42
C PRO A 351 -32.98 -3.09 -6.09
N TYR A 352 -32.04 -3.36 -6.99
CA TYR A 352 -31.84 -4.64 -7.68
C TYR A 352 -30.39 -4.81 -8.08
N GLU A 353 -30.00 -6.05 -8.36
CA GLU A 353 -28.68 -6.39 -8.89
C GLU A 353 -28.60 -6.03 -10.37
N LEU A 354 -27.51 -5.36 -10.75
CA LEU A 354 -27.20 -5.04 -12.13
C LEU A 354 -26.35 -6.14 -12.76
N GLY A 355 -26.62 -6.50 -14.01
CA GLY A 355 -25.71 -7.36 -14.78
C GLY A 355 -24.43 -6.62 -15.18
N ASP A 356 -23.35 -7.35 -15.49
CA ASP A 356 -22.01 -6.79 -15.78
C ASP A 356 -22.02 -5.68 -16.85
N GLU A 357 -22.84 -5.84 -17.88
CA GLU A 357 -22.99 -4.84 -18.94
C GLU A 357 -23.65 -3.56 -18.43
N GLN A 358 -24.72 -3.68 -17.65
CA GLN A 358 -25.42 -2.55 -17.04
C GLN A 358 -24.52 -1.83 -16.03
N GLN A 359 -23.74 -2.58 -15.25
CA GLN A 359 -22.74 -2.02 -14.34
C GLN A 359 -21.70 -1.21 -15.11
N SER A 360 -21.11 -1.77 -16.16
CA SER A 360 -20.08 -1.11 -16.98
C SER A 360 -20.60 0.15 -17.68
N GLN A 361 -21.86 0.14 -18.15
CA GLN A 361 -22.49 1.32 -18.74
C GLN A 361 -22.78 2.40 -17.69
N LEU A 362 -23.28 2.00 -16.52
CA LEU A 362 -23.57 2.90 -15.42
C LEU A 362 -22.30 3.57 -14.91
N LEU A 363 -21.23 2.82 -14.68
CA LEU A 363 -19.95 3.33 -14.17
C LEU A 363 -19.36 4.40 -15.10
N ARG A 364 -19.33 4.14 -16.42
CA ARG A 364 -18.86 5.13 -17.42
C ARG A 364 -19.65 6.43 -17.39
N ARG A 365 -20.96 6.36 -17.14
CA ARG A 365 -21.81 7.55 -17.00
C ARG A 365 -21.50 8.28 -15.69
N LEU A 366 -21.37 7.54 -14.58
CA LEU A 366 -21.11 8.11 -13.26
C LEU A 366 -19.75 8.81 -13.18
N GLU A 367 -18.73 8.25 -13.82
CA GLU A 367 -17.38 8.81 -13.90
C GLU A 367 -17.38 10.24 -14.45
N GLN A 368 -18.08 10.46 -15.57
CA GLN A 368 -18.24 11.79 -16.21
C GLN A 368 -19.04 12.80 -15.35
N LEU A 369 -19.78 12.30 -14.36
CA LEU A 369 -20.65 13.12 -13.52
C LEU A 369 -20.00 13.53 -12.19
N THR A 370 -18.83 13.00 -11.86
CA THR A 370 -18.08 13.44 -10.67
C THR A 370 -17.57 14.88 -10.82
N ASP A 371 -17.08 15.46 -9.72
CA ASP A 371 -16.49 16.80 -9.75
C ASP A 371 -15.09 16.81 -10.38
N ASN A 372 -14.45 15.65 -10.42
CA ASN A 372 -13.16 15.47 -11.08
C ASN A 372 -13.14 14.09 -11.78
N PRO A 373 -13.60 14.01 -13.04
CA PRO A 373 -13.68 12.76 -13.79
C PRO A 373 -12.35 12.01 -13.88
N GLU A 374 -11.23 12.73 -13.99
CA GLU A 374 -9.88 12.14 -14.08
C GLU A 374 -9.39 11.52 -12.76
N LYS A 375 -10.08 11.83 -11.65
CA LYS A 375 -9.80 11.29 -10.31
C LYS A 375 -11.00 10.52 -9.75
N ALA A 376 -11.93 10.12 -10.60
CA ALA A 376 -13.11 9.41 -10.16
C ALA A 376 -12.73 8.01 -9.66
N GLU A 377 -13.11 7.72 -8.42
CA GLU A 377 -12.99 6.41 -7.82
C GLU A 377 -14.40 5.85 -7.56
N PHE A 378 -14.57 4.56 -7.84
CA PHE A 378 -15.81 3.86 -7.55
C PHE A 378 -15.54 2.53 -6.87
N THR A 379 -16.43 2.17 -5.95
CA THR A 379 -16.48 0.83 -5.37
C THR A 379 -17.91 0.33 -5.48
N MET A 380 -18.08 -0.88 -6.01
CA MET A 380 -19.39 -1.49 -6.19
C MET A 380 -19.50 -2.75 -5.34
N TYR A 381 -20.62 -2.86 -4.62
CA TYR A 381 -20.96 -4.02 -3.82
C TYR A 381 -22.26 -4.62 -4.38
N PRO A 382 -22.17 -5.57 -5.33
CA PRO A 382 -23.33 -6.36 -5.73
C PRO A 382 -23.66 -7.38 -4.63
N GLY A 383 -24.93 -7.48 -4.24
CA GLY A 383 -25.38 -8.55 -3.34
C GLY A 383 -26.64 -8.21 -2.54
N ASN A 384 -27.33 -9.26 -2.06
CA ASN A 384 -28.59 -9.17 -1.32
C ASN A 384 -29.74 -8.55 -2.13
N GLY A 385 -29.76 -8.76 -3.46
CA GLY A 385 -30.83 -8.24 -4.32
C GLY A 385 -30.78 -6.73 -4.51
N ARG A 386 -29.63 -6.09 -4.31
CA ARG A 386 -29.40 -4.66 -4.55
C ARG A 386 -27.96 -4.41 -5.03
N THR A 387 -27.74 -3.26 -5.64
CA THR A 387 -26.39 -2.79 -6.00
C THR A 387 -26.09 -1.52 -5.23
N GLU A 388 -25.00 -1.52 -4.47
CA GLU A 388 -24.49 -0.33 -3.78
C GLU A 388 -23.23 0.17 -4.49
N ILE A 389 -23.20 1.47 -4.83
CA ILE A 389 -22.06 2.10 -5.51
C ILE A 389 -21.60 3.27 -4.67
N ILE A 390 -20.35 3.26 -4.24
CA ILE A 390 -19.70 4.41 -3.62
C ILE A 390 -18.91 5.13 -4.70
N LEU A 391 -19.23 6.39 -4.97
CA LEU A 391 -18.58 7.22 -5.99
C LEU A 391 -17.88 8.41 -5.34
N LYS A 392 -16.64 8.72 -5.75
CA LYS A 392 -15.83 9.86 -5.28
C LYS A 392 -15.04 10.47 -6.46
N PRO A 393 -14.73 11.79 -6.53
CA PRO A 393 -15.19 12.84 -5.63
C PRO A 393 -16.56 13.41 -6.01
N VAL A 394 -17.43 13.61 -5.01
CA VAL A 394 -18.69 14.36 -5.11
C VAL A 394 -18.78 15.31 -3.93
N ALA A 395 -18.59 16.61 -4.08
CA ALA A 395 -18.66 17.60 -3.01
C ALA A 395 -20.13 17.90 -2.65
N ASP A 396 -20.94 18.19 -3.67
CA ASP A 396 -22.34 18.58 -3.54
C ASP A 396 -23.28 17.47 -4.03
N VAL A 397 -23.90 16.76 -3.08
CA VAL A 397 -24.81 15.64 -3.36
C VAL A 397 -26.09 16.11 -4.05
N ALA A 398 -26.61 17.28 -3.69
CA ALA A 398 -27.84 17.79 -4.28
C ALA A 398 -27.62 18.13 -5.76
N ARG A 399 -26.55 18.88 -6.04
CA ARG A 399 -26.15 19.22 -7.41
C ARG A 399 -25.77 17.99 -8.23
N PHE A 400 -25.09 17.02 -7.63
CA PHE A 400 -24.79 15.76 -8.30
C PHE A 400 -26.06 14.97 -8.64
N ALA A 401 -27.03 14.90 -7.71
CA ALA A 401 -28.29 14.21 -7.94
C ALA A 401 -29.09 14.81 -9.10
N GLU A 402 -29.03 16.14 -9.29
CA GLU A 402 -29.67 16.81 -10.43
C GLU A 402 -29.09 16.37 -11.78
N ARG A 403 -27.78 16.06 -11.82
CA ARG A 403 -27.07 15.58 -13.04
C ARG A 403 -27.38 14.13 -13.40
N LEU A 404 -27.98 13.35 -12.49
CA LEU A 404 -28.42 11.97 -12.76
C LEU A 404 -29.72 11.96 -13.58
N THR A 405 -29.66 12.46 -14.81
CA THR A 405 -30.83 12.60 -15.71
C THR A 405 -31.26 11.28 -16.35
N PHE A 406 -30.41 10.26 -16.31
CA PHE A 406 -30.70 8.93 -16.86
C PHE A 406 -31.50 8.02 -15.92
N ALA A 407 -31.75 8.45 -14.67
CA ALA A 407 -32.51 7.69 -13.70
C ALA A 407 -34.01 7.93 -13.85
N SER A 408 -34.81 6.86 -13.72
CA SER A 408 -36.27 6.92 -13.72
C SER A 408 -36.82 7.63 -12.48
N SER A 409 -36.18 7.40 -11.33
CA SER A 409 -36.50 8.09 -10.09
C SER A 409 -35.27 8.22 -9.20
N ARG A 410 -35.28 9.22 -8.30
CA ARG A 410 -34.21 9.46 -7.33
C ARG A 410 -34.74 9.97 -6.00
N THR A 411 -34.28 9.38 -4.91
CA THR A 411 -34.53 9.88 -3.55
C THR A 411 -33.20 10.27 -2.93
N VAL A 412 -33.05 11.55 -2.58
CA VAL A 412 -31.77 12.13 -2.13
C VAL A 412 -31.80 12.39 -0.64
N ASN A 413 -30.81 11.87 0.09
CA ASN A 413 -30.54 12.23 1.47
C ASN A 413 -29.18 12.94 1.54
N VAL A 414 -29.19 14.27 1.58
CA VAL A 414 -27.97 15.09 1.57
C VAL A 414 -27.13 14.87 2.83
N SER A 415 -27.78 14.75 3.99
CA SER A 415 -27.09 14.53 5.28
C SER A 415 -26.41 13.17 5.36
N ALA A 416 -27.03 12.12 4.82
CA ALA A 416 -26.44 10.79 4.73
C ALA A 416 -25.59 10.58 3.46
N ARG A 417 -25.64 11.52 2.52
CA ARG A 417 -25.02 11.46 1.19
C ARG A 417 -25.35 10.19 0.40
N THR A 418 -26.61 9.80 0.50
CA THR A 418 -27.12 8.63 -0.21
C THR A 418 -28.14 9.07 -1.25
N ILE A 419 -28.10 8.45 -2.43
CA ILE A 419 -29.13 8.60 -3.46
C ILE A 419 -29.67 7.21 -3.75
N GLN A 420 -30.95 6.99 -3.46
CA GLN A 420 -31.65 5.82 -4.01
C GLN A 420 -31.97 6.09 -5.46
N LEU A 421 -31.60 5.17 -6.35
CA LEU A 421 -31.63 5.33 -7.79
C LEU A 421 -32.42 4.17 -8.41
N GLU A 422 -33.48 4.50 -9.15
CA GLU A 422 -34.13 3.54 -10.03
C GLU A 422 -33.70 3.80 -11.46
N LEU A 423 -33.15 2.79 -12.14
CA LEU A 423 -32.81 2.89 -13.56
C LEU A 423 -34.00 2.41 -14.40
N PRO A 424 -34.15 2.88 -15.64
CA PRO A 424 -35.13 2.32 -16.56
C PRO A 424 -34.86 0.82 -16.75
N ARG A 425 -35.93 0.01 -16.68
CA ARG A 425 -35.86 -1.40 -17.05
C ARG A 425 -35.89 -1.47 -18.58
N GLU A 426 -34.84 -2.00 -19.19
CA GLU A 426 -34.80 -2.31 -20.61
C GLU A 426 -35.68 -3.52 -20.96
#